data_AF-A0A923UHD7-F1
#
_entry.id   AF-A0A923UHD7-F1
#
_cell.length_a   1.000
_cell.length_b   1.000
_cell.length_c   1.000
_cell.angle_alpha   90.00
_cell.angle_beta   90.00
_cell.angle_gamma   90.00
#
_symmetry.space_group_name_H-M   'P 1'
#
loop_
_entity.id
_entity.type
_entity.pdbx_description
1 polymer ?
#
loop_
_entity_poly.entity_id
_entity_poly.type
_entity_poly.pdbx_seq_one_letter_code
_entity_poly.pdbx_strand_id
1 'polypeptide(L)'
;MFNLFRESEFIQKVRYYKKSIPTPNLIQNYTIEEQGLLEVIHRLQKIVQPLEYTKKLSEVILLEIADYPGIKLIIEIREGRIQIIDNYNPAEIWPTIRVKINIENLERLESYLQKGFLTEAEIQRLMHFLVIPALESFYYSKLLNKLEHIGFMKLHKLLHVTLLNPNNYKLSNGQVIETKATVINVHGQFIILPGHQGTAPALFEVDQKQALEYYFLLNHQLPNAVTLAEKKDLYNQYLKLREETIKPNPEYK
;
A
#
# COMPACT_ATOMS: atom_id res chain seq x y z
N MET A 1 -34.30 -25.50 7.02
CA MET A 1 -33.13 -26.26 7.53
C MET A 1 -32.18 -26.42 6.36
N PHE A 2 -31.32 -25.42 6.15
CA PHE A 2 -30.53 -25.27 4.92
C PHE A 2 -29.03 -25.50 5.19
N ASN A 3 -28.40 -26.21 4.26
CA ASN A 3 -27.01 -26.66 4.25
C ASN A 3 -26.01 -25.59 4.72
N LEU A 4 -25.43 -25.82 5.90
CA LEU A 4 -24.36 -25.04 6.53
C LEU A 4 -23.05 -25.84 6.54
N PHE A 5 -22.69 -26.49 5.43
CA PHE A 5 -21.47 -27.31 5.35
C PHE A 5 -20.92 -27.39 3.92
N ARG A 6 -20.49 -26.26 3.31
CA ARG A 6 -19.59 -26.29 2.13
C ARG A 6 -18.63 -25.10 1.96
N GLU A 7 -18.53 -24.16 2.91
CA GLU A 7 -17.56 -23.04 2.82
C GLU A 7 -16.29 -23.25 3.67
N SER A 8 -16.22 -24.30 4.48
CA SER A 8 -15.09 -24.52 5.40
C SER A 8 -13.82 -25.09 4.75
N GLU A 9 -13.86 -25.56 3.51
CA GLU A 9 -12.69 -26.17 2.85
C GLU A 9 -11.82 -25.17 2.07
N PHE A 10 -12.37 -24.03 1.64
CA PHE A 10 -11.59 -23.02 0.90
C PHE A 10 -10.87 -22.03 1.82
N ILE A 11 -11.41 -21.79 3.02
CA ILE A 11 -10.89 -20.80 3.98
C ILE A 11 -9.84 -21.41 4.95
N GLN A 12 -9.76 -22.74 5.06
CA GLN A 12 -8.83 -23.41 5.99
C GLN A 12 -7.42 -23.72 5.44
N LYS A 13 -7.12 -23.42 4.17
CA LYS A 13 -5.81 -23.75 3.57
C LYS A 13 -4.67 -22.76 3.84
N VAL A 14 -4.91 -21.68 4.58
CA VAL A 14 -3.83 -20.76 5.01
C VAL A 14 -3.48 -21.03 6.47
N ARG A 15 -3.06 -22.27 6.78
CA ARG A 15 -2.46 -22.61 8.08
C ARG A 15 -0.96 -22.84 7.90
N TYR A 16 -0.20 -22.01 8.63
CA TYR A 16 1.15 -22.21 9.14
C TYR A 16 2.01 -23.32 8.50
N TYR A 17 3.04 -22.91 7.76
CA TYR A 17 4.23 -23.73 7.55
C TYR A 17 5.45 -23.02 8.17
N LYS A 18 5.83 -23.46 9.37
CA LYS A 18 7.24 -23.48 9.78
C LYS A 18 7.84 -24.74 9.14
N LYS A 19 8.57 -24.58 8.04
CA LYS A 19 9.48 -25.59 7.52
C LYS A 19 10.61 -24.89 6.78
N SER A 20 11.78 -24.84 7.40
CA SER A 20 13.05 -24.52 6.76
C SER A 20 13.43 -25.68 5.83
N ILE A 21 13.34 -25.48 4.51
CA ILE A 21 13.90 -26.36 3.47
C ILE A 21 14.27 -25.49 2.24
N PRO A 22 15.24 -25.93 1.41
CA PRO A 22 16.43 -25.17 1.04
C PRO A 22 16.15 -24.07 -0.01
N THR A 23 16.95 -23.01 0.00
CA THR A 23 17.02 -22.04 -1.10
C THR A 23 17.34 -22.79 -2.40
N PRO A 24 16.44 -22.81 -3.41
CA PRO A 24 16.90 -23.04 -4.77
C PRO A 24 17.66 -21.77 -5.15
N ASN A 25 18.99 -21.87 -5.26
CA ASN A 25 19.77 -20.89 -6.02
C ASN A 25 19.35 -21.02 -7.50
N LEU A 26 18.18 -20.48 -7.85
CA LEU A 26 17.91 -20.08 -9.22
C LEU A 26 18.83 -18.90 -9.49
N ILE A 27 19.98 -19.17 -10.07
CA ILE A 27 20.82 -18.13 -10.68
C ILE A 27 19.95 -17.55 -11.80
N GLN A 28 19.26 -16.44 -11.51
CA GLN A 28 18.58 -15.67 -12.53
C GLN A 28 19.68 -15.03 -13.38
N ASN A 29 19.78 -15.45 -14.63
CA ASN A 29 20.67 -14.82 -15.60
C ASN A 29 20.02 -13.51 -16.06
N TYR A 30 20.23 -12.45 -15.28
CA TYR A 30 19.78 -11.11 -15.63
C TYR A 30 20.53 -10.59 -16.86
N THR A 31 19.84 -9.85 -17.73
CA THR A 31 20.49 -9.05 -18.77
C THR A 31 21.33 -7.93 -18.15
N ILE A 32 22.21 -7.30 -18.94
CA ILE A 32 23.02 -6.16 -18.47
C ILE A 32 22.12 -5.01 -17.97
N GLU A 33 20.99 -4.78 -18.65
CA GLU A 33 20.03 -3.74 -18.30
C GLU A 33 19.33 -4.07 -16.97
N GLU A 34 18.94 -5.32 -16.78
CA GLU A 34 18.34 -5.83 -15.54
C GLU A 34 19.33 -5.77 -14.37
N GLN A 35 20.61 -6.06 -14.60
CA GLN A 35 21.66 -5.90 -13.59
C GLN A 35 21.83 -4.43 -13.18
N GLY A 36 21.88 -3.51 -14.15
CA GLY A 36 21.98 -2.08 -13.88
C GLY A 36 20.79 -1.57 -13.05
N LEU A 37 19.60 -2.10 -13.30
CA LEU A 37 18.40 -1.79 -12.51
C LEU A 37 18.52 -2.28 -11.06
N LEU A 38 18.97 -3.52 -10.84
CA LEU A 38 19.19 -4.04 -9.49
C LEU A 38 20.22 -3.20 -8.72
N GLU A 39 21.28 -2.74 -9.40
CA GLU A 39 22.25 -1.83 -8.81
C GLU A 39 21.62 -0.50 -8.36
N VAL A 40 20.70 0.09 -9.14
CA VAL A 40 19.93 1.29 -8.74
C VAL A 40 19.17 1.03 -7.44
N ILE A 41 18.47 -0.11 -7.35
CA ILE A 41 17.65 -0.46 -6.19
C ILE A 41 18.54 -0.68 -4.94
N HIS A 42 19.69 -1.33 -5.10
CA HIS A 42 20.67 -1.47 -4.02
C HIS A 42 21.32 -0.14 -3.60
N ARG A 43 21.50 0.82 -4.50
CA ARG A 43 21.95 2.17 -4.13
C ARG A 43 20.87 2.91 -3.34
N LEU A 44 19.61 2.82 -3.79
CA LEU A 44 18.45 3.36 -3.08
C LEU A 44 18.36 2.82 -1.64
N GLN A 45 18.55 1.51 -1.44
CA GLN A 45 18.60 0.89 -0.11
C GLN A 45 19.60 1.60 0.80
N LYS A 46 20.83 1.87 0.32
CA LYS A 46 21.89 2.54 1.11
C LYS A 46 21.51 3.96 1.50
N ILE A 47 20.79 4.68 0.64
CA ILE A 47 20.34 6.06 0.90
C ILE A 47 19.19 6.07 1.90
N VAL A 48 18.25 5.13 1.77
CA VAL A 48 17.01 5.12 2.56
C VAL A 48 17.22 4.52 3.95
N GLN A 49 18.07 3.50 4.09
CA GLN A 49 18.25 2.75 5.34
C GLN A 49 18.55 3.64 6.57
N PRO A 50 19.41 4.68 6.49
CA PRO A 50 19.71 5.54 7.64
C PRO A 50 18.56 6.47 8.08
N LEU A 51 17.49 6.61 7.29
CA LEU A 51 16.43 7.58 7.55
C LEU A 51 15.60 7.18 8.80
N GLU A 52 15.30 8.15 9.66
CA GLU A 52 14.71 7.88 10.98
C GLU A 52 13.37 7.14 10.91
N TYR A 53 12.56 7.39 9.87
CA TYR A 53 11.27 6.74 9.74
C TYR A 53 11.39 5.23 9.50
N THR A 54 12.47 4.73 8.88
CA THR A 54 12.65 3.30 8.60
C THR A 54 12.74 2.49 9.90
N LYS A 55 13.20 3.12 10.99
CA LYS A 55 13.23 2.53 12.34
C LYS A 55 11.85 2.22 12.92
N LYS A 56 10.81 2.89 12.41
CA LYS A 56 9.42 2.74 12.86
C LYS A 56 8.59 1.85 11.93
N LEU A 57 9.14 1.44 10.79
CA LEU A 57 8.45 0.64 9.79
C LEU A 57 8.73 -0.85 9.97
N SER A 58 7.69 -1.64 9.73
CA SER A 58 7.73 -3.10 9.61
C SER A 58 6.89 -3.46 8.39
N GLU A 59 7.52 -3.56 7.22
CA GLU A 59 6.85 -3.69 5.92
C GLU A 59 7.52 -4.75 5.06
N VAL A 60 6.71 -5.40 4.22
CA VAL A 60 7.16 -6.30 3.17
C VAL A 60 6.59 -5.79 1.85
N ILE A 61 7.39 -5.03 1.12
CA ILE A 61 6.98 -4.40 -0.14
C ILE A 61 7.31 -5.38 -1.27
N LEU A 62 6.32 -5.77 -2.06
CA LEU A 62 6.57 -6.37 -3.37
C LEU A 62 6.73 -5.23 -4.38
N LEU A 63 7.93 -5.09 -4.94
CA LEU A 63 8.23 -4.16 -6.01
C LEU A 63 8.20 -4.90 -7.35
N GLU A 64 7.27 -4.50 -8.22
CA GLU A 64 7.15 -5.02 -9.59
C GLU A 64 7.60 -3.93 -10.57
N ILE A 65 8.57 -4.27 -11.42
CA ILE A 65 9.07 -3.32 -12.42
C ILE A 65 8.21 -3.45 -13.68
N ALA A 66 7.46 -2.40 -13.99
CA ALA A 66 6.49 -2.39 -15.08
C ALA A 66 7.12 -2.70 -16.43
N ASP A 67 8.32 -2.16 -16.68
CA ASP A 67 9.07 -2.32 -17.94
C ASP A 67 9.72 -3.70 -18.05
N TYR A 68 9.94 -4.39 -16.92
CA TYR A 68 10.53 -5.72 -16.84
C TYR A 68 9.64 -6.65 -16.00
N PRO A 69 8.56 -7.23 -16.56
CA PRO A 69 7.59 -8.03 -15.79
C PRO A 69 8.17 -9.28 -15.10
N GLY A 70 9.36 -9.73 -15.54
CA GLY A 70 10.11 -10.82 -14.91
C GLY A 70 10.82 -10.41 -13.61
N ILE A 71 11.03 -9.11 -13.39
CA ILE A 71 11.70 -8.60 -12.19
C ILE A 71 10.67 -8.29 -11.12
N LYS A 72 10.71 -9.10 -10.07
CA LYS A 72 9.90 -8.96 -8.86
C LYS A 72 10.79 -9.10 -7.64
N LEU A 73 10.85 -8.03 -6.86
CA LEU A 73 11.72 -7.92 -5.71
C LEU A 73 10.90 -7.77 -4.45
N ILE A 74 11.35 -8.39 -3.37
CA ILE A 74 10.84 -8.11 -2.04
C ILE A 74 11.77 -7.13 -1.35
N ILE A 75 11.21 -6.03 -0.84
CA ILE A 75 11.90 -5.11 0.05
C ILE A 75 11.30 -5.31 1.44
N GLU A 76 12.05 -5.98 2.31
CA GLU A 76 11.70 -6.08 3.73
C GLU A 76 12.30 -4.90 4.49
N ILE A 77 11.46 -4.16 5.20
CA ILE A 77 11.85 -3.09 6.11
C ILE A 77 11.48 -3.53 7.52
N ARG A 78 12.45 -3.65 8.41
CA ARG A 78 12.23 -4.00 9.83
C ARG A 78 13.15 -3.18 10.71
N GLU A 79 12.57 -2.28 11.50
CA GLU A 79 13.29 -1.55 12.56
C GLU A 79 14.60 -0.90 12.07
N GLY A 80 14.54 -0.27 10.90
CA GLY A 80 15.69 0.43 10.30
C GLY A 80 16.64 -0.46 9.49
N ARG A 81 16.35 -1.76 9.38
CA ARG A 81 17.03 -2.65 8.43
C ARG A 81 16.19 -2.79 7.17
N ILE A 82 16.83 -2.62 6.02
CA ILE A 82 16.23 -2.85 4.72
C ILE A 82 16.94 -4.04 4.09
N GLN A 83 16.21 -5.04 3.66
CA GLN A 83 16.72 -6.19 2.92
C GLN A 83 15.98 -6.28 1.59
N ILE A 84 16.75 -6.38 0.50
CA ILE A 84 16.22 -6.68 -0.82
C ILE A 84 16.42 -8.18 -1.07
N ILE A 85 15.34 -8.84 -1.45
CA ILE A 85 15.33 -10.27 -1.79
C ILE A 85 14.87 -10.37 -3.23
N ASP A 86 15.80 -10.81 -4.07
CA ASP A 86 15.56 -11.14 -5.46
C ASP A 86 14.90 -12.52 -5.49
N ASN A 87 13.90 -12.72 -6.36
CA ASN A 87 13.10 -13.95 -6.50
C ASN A 87 11.90 -14.06 -5.53
N TYR A 88 10.88 -13.22 -5.75
CA TYR A 88 9.61 -13.31 -5.04
C TYR A 88 8.94 -14.70 -5.19
N ASN A 89 8.74 -15.40 -4.06
CA ASN A 89 7.88 -16.57 -3.98
C ASN A 89 6.61 -16.27 -3.15
N PRO A 90 5.41 -16.22 -3.77
CA PRO A 90 4.16 -15.93 -3.06
C PRO A 90 3.78 -17.00 -2.01
N ALA A 91 4.36 -18.21 -2.10
CA ALA A 91 4.15 -19.25 -1.10
C ALA A 91 4.95 -19.03 0.20
N GLU A 92 6.04 -18.25 0.14
CA GLU A 92 6.95 -18.03 1.27
C GLU A 92 6.73 -16.67 1.92
N ILE A 93 6.52 -15.63 1.12
CA ILE A 93 6.42 -14.25 1.58
C ILE A 93 5.14 -13.64 1.03
N TRP A 94 4.30 -13.10 1.92
CA TRP A 94 3.11 -12.34 1.53
C TRP A 94 3.38 -10.84 1.74
N PRO A 95 3.37 -10.03 0.68
CA PRO A 95 3.65 -8.61 0.81
C PRO A 95 2.52 -7.90 1.54
N THR A 96 2.90 -6.91 2.35
CA THR A 96 1.96 -5.95 2.97
C THR A 96 1.46 -4.96 1.93
N ILE A 97 2.33 -4.54 1.01
CA ILE A 97 2.02 -3.59 -0.05
C ILE A 97 2.66 -4.05 -1.36
N ARG A 98 1.95 -3.85 -2.48
CA ARG A 98 2.44 -4.19 -3.82
C ARG A 98 2.56 -2.92 -4.63
N VAL A 99 3.76 -2.58 -5.05
CA VAL A 99 4.05 -1.35 -5.78
C VAL A 99 4.54 -1.72 -7.17
N LYS A 100 3.86 -1.18 -8.18
CA LYS A 100 4.30 -1.28 -9.57
C LYS A 100 4.97 0.03 -9.96
N ILE A 101 6.23 -0.01 -10.36
CA ILE A 101 7.02 1.17 -10.72
C ILE A 101 7.69 0.96 -12.09
N ASN A 102 7.84 2.02 -12.87
CA ASN A 102 8.65 2.00 -14.10
C ASN A 102 10.07 2.51 -13.81
N ILE A 103 11.01 2.28 -14.73
CA ILE A 103 12.42 2.68 -14.58
C ILE A 103 12.54 4.20 -14.37
N GLU A 104 11.82 4.98 -15.16
CA GLU A 104 11.83 6.46 -15.10
C GLU A 104 11.47 6.97 -13.70
N ASN A 105 10.51 6.34 -13.03
CA ASN A 105 10.12 6.69 -11.66
C ASN A 105 11.17 6.26 -10.63
N LEU A 106 11.86 5.13 -10.86
CA LEU A 106 12.92 4.66 -9.97
C LEU A 106 14.16 5.56 -10.03
N GLU A 107 14.59 5.96 -11.22
CA GLU A 107 15.69 6.91 -11.41
C GLU A 107 15.38 8.26 -10.77
N ARG A 108 14.12 8.72 -10.90
CA ARG A 108 13.65 9.92 -10.20
C ARG A 108 13.69 9.79 -8.69
N LEU A 109 13.23 8.66 -8.17
CA LEU A 109 13.27 8.39 -6.74
C LEU A 109 14.73 8.44 -6.23
N GLU A 110 15.68 7.89 -6.99
CA GLU A 110 17.11 7.99 -6.68
C GLU A 110 17.57 9.44 -6.66
N SER A 111 17.27 10.21 -7.70
CA SER A 111 17.60 11.64 -7.76
C SER A 111 17.00 12.44 -6.59
N TYR A 112 15.75 12.16 -6.22
CA TYR A 112 15.05 12.84 -5.13
C TYR A 112 15.70 12.54 -3.78
N LEU A 113 16.03 11.27 -3.52
CA LEU A 113 16.62 10.86 -2.25
C LEU A 113 18.07 11.35 -2.09
N GLN A 114 18.83 11.47 -3.18
CA GLN A 114 20.17 12.05 -3.16
C GLN A 114 20.18 13.53 -2.78
N LYS A 115 19.13 14.30 -3.09
CA LYS A 115 19.00 15.71 -2.68
C LYS A 115 18.81 15.87 -1.17
N GLY A 116 18.36 14.83 -0.48
CA GLY A 116 18.11 14.84 0.97
C GLY A 116 16.82 15.54 1.41
N PHE A 117 16.06 16.14 0.48
CA PHE A 117 14.74 16.71 0.75
C PHE A 117 13.84 16.56 -0.47
N LEU A 118 12.52 16.48 -0.22
CA LEU A 118 11.49 16.39 -1.25
C LEU A 118 10.68 17.69 -1.28
N THR A 119 10.47 18.24 -2.46
CA THR A 119 9.50 19.33 -2.69
C THR A 119 8.08 18.80 -2.64
N GLU A 120 7.09 19.65 -2.39
CA GLU A 120 5.67 19.26 -2.40
C GLU A 120 5.22 18.61 -3.71
N ALA A 121 5.76 19.06 -4.85
CA ALA A 121 5.49 18.49 -6.16
C ALA A 121 6.05 17.06 -6.28
N GLU A 122 7.24 16.81 -5.72
CA GLU A 122 7.87 15.48 -5.68
C GLU A 122 7.09 14.56 -4.74
N ILE A 123 6.64 15.05 -3.58
CA ILE A 123 5.75 14.31 -2.66
C ILE A 123 4.43 13.96 -3.35
N GLN A 124 3.80 14.89 -4.07
CA GLN A 124 2.54 14.62 -4.78
C GLN A 124 2.71 13.47 -5.79
N ARG A 125 3.83 13.46 -6.53
CA ARG A 125 4.13 12.39 -7.50
C ARG A 125 4.33 11.05 -6.81
N LEU A 126 5.08 11.01 -5.71
CA LEU A 126 5.27 9.77 -4.95
C LEU A 126 3.93 9.25 -4.41
N MET A 127 3.12 10.13 -3.82
CA MET A 127 1.80 9.78 -3.29
C MET A 127 0.86 9.27 -4.39
N HIS A 128 0.91 9.85 -5.60
CA HIS A 128 0.13 9.36 -6.74
C HIS A 128 0.36 7.88 -7.03
N PHE A 129 1.60 7.40 -6.94
CA PHE A 129 1.94 5.99 -7.16
C PHE A 129 1.62 5.10 -5.96
N LEU A 130 1.59 5.64 -4.74
CA LEU A 130 1.47 4.86 -3.51
C LEU A 130 0.04 4.77 -2.96
N VAL A 131 -0.85 5.71 -3.28
CA VAL A 131 -2.21 5.75 -2.70
C VAL A 131 -3.00 4.49 -2.98
N ILE A 132 -3.03 3.99 -4.23
CA ILE A 132 -3.77 2.77 -4.56
C ILE A 132 -3.15 1.54 -3.86
N PRO A 133 -1.84 1.28 -3.98
CA PRO A 133 -1.18 0.23 -3.19
C PRO A 133 -1.46 0.29 -1.68
N ALA A 134 -1.44 1.50 -1.10
CA ALA A 134 -1.73 1.71 0.31
C ALA A 134 -3.18 1.39 0.68
N LEU A 135 -4.14 1.75 -0.18
CA LEU A 135 -5.55 1.37 -0.01
C LEU A 135 -5.71 -0.15 -0.08
N GLU A 136 -5.10 -0.80 -1.07
CA GLU A 136 -5.12 -2.26 -1.19
C GLU A 136 -4.54 -2.94 0.05
N SER A 137 -3.38 -2.46 0.53
CA SER A 137 -2.74 -2.93 1.76
C SER A 137 -3.69 -2.89 2.95
N PHE A 138 -4.36 -1.75 3.14
CA PHE A 138 -5.32 -1.57 4.22
C PHE A 138 -6.54 -2.49 4.07
N TYR A 139 -7.19 -2.49 2.91
CA TYR A 139 -8.43 -3.23 2.68
C TYR A 139 -8.24 -4.74 2.62
N TYR A 140 -7.04 -5.22 2.28
CA TYR A 140 -6.66 -6.64 2.31
C TYR A 140 -5.94 -7.03 3.61
N SER A 141 -5.77 -6.09 4.55
CA SER A 141 -5.13 -6.36 5.82
C SER A 141 -5.92 -7.38 6.63
N LYS A 142 -5.21 -8.17 7.44
CA LYS A 142 -5.85 -9.11 8.39
C LYS A 142 -6.77 -8.40 9.40
N LEU A 143 -6.57 -7.10 9.59
CA LEU A 143 -7.43 -6.28 10.44
C LEU A 143 -8.87 -6.29 9.93
N LEU A 144 -9.11 -6.16 8.63
CA LEU A 144 -10.47 -6.08 8.08
C LEU A 144 -11.14 -7.44 7.83
N ASN A 145 -10.42 -8.54 8.03
CA ASN A 145 -10.96 -9.90 7.85
C ASN A 145 -12.02 -10.30 8.88
N LYS A 146 -12.27 -9.48 9.92
CA LYS A 146 -13.37 -9.70 10.86
C LYS A 146 -14.51 -8.72 10.59
N LEU A 147 -15.73 -9.24 10.40
CA LEU A 147 -16.94 -8.46 10.14
C LEU A 147 -17.20 -7.36 11.19
N GLU A 148 -16.85 -7.62 12.46
CA GLU A 148 -16.94 -6.67 13.56
C GLU A 148 -16.11 -5.39 13.32
N HIS A 149 -14.95 -5.51 12.65
CA HIS A 149 -14.08 -4.38 12.36
C HIS A 149 -14.59 -3.53 11.19
N ILE A 150 -15.30 -4.11 10.21
CA ILE A 150 -15.90 -3.37 9.09
C ILE A 150 -16.97 -2.40 9.60
N GLY A 151 -17.87 -2.89 10.45
CA GLY A 151 -18.92 -2.07 11.07
C GLY A 151 -18.33 -1.01 11.98
N PHE A 152 -17.33 -1.38 12.79
CA PHE A 152 -16.64 -0.45 13.67
C PHE A 152 -15.93 0.65 12.87
N MET A 153 -15.19 0.33 11.81
CA MET A 153 -14.48 1.31 11.00
C MET A 153 -15.40 2.18 10.10
N LYS A 154 -16.72 1.97 10.16
CA LYS A 154 -17.71 2.68 9.33
C LYS A 154 -17.34 2.63 7.85
N LEU A 155 -16.87 1.49 7.35
CA LEU A 155 -16.47 1.36 5.95
C LEU A 155 -17.69 1.37 5.04
N HIS A 156 -17.67 2.20 4.01
CA HIS A 156 -18.74 2.24 3.01
C HIS A 156 -18.64 1.04 2.08
N LYS A 157 -19.80 0.55 1.61
CA LYS A 157 -19.86 -0.49 0.58
C LYS A 157 -19.35 -0.01 -0.78
N LEU A 158 -19.47 1.28 -1.06
CA LEU A 158 -18.94 1.92 -2.26
C LEU A 158 -18.46 3.32 -1.87
N LEU A 159 -17.21 3.63 -2.21
CA LEU A 159 -16.56 4.89 -1.85
C LEU A 159 -15.64 5.34 -3.00
N HIS A 160 -15.68 6.63 -3.29
CA HIS A 160 -14.67 7.27 -4.14
C HIS A 160 -13.61 7.91 -3.26
N VAL A 161 -12.35 7.64 -3.55
CA VAL A 161 -11.19 8.21 -2.87
C VAL A 161 -10.48 9.16 -3.81
N THR A 162 -10.08 10.32 -3.31
CA THR A 162 -9.31 11.32 -4.05
C THR A 162 -8.20 11.87 -3.18
N LEU A 163 -6.96 11.77 -3.65
CA LEU A 163 -5.86 12.58 -3.11
C LEU A 163 -5.90 13.94 -3.82
N LEU A 164 -6.11 14.98 -3.04
CA LEU A 164 -6.22 16.35 -3.52
C LEU A 164 -4.88 16.84 -4.10
N ASN A 165 -4.97 17.65 -5.14
CA ASN A 165 -3.84 18.29 -5.81
C ASN A 165 -4.15 19.79 -6.02
N PRO A 166 -4.22 20.58 -4.94
CA PRO A 166 -4.69 21.97 -5.00
C PRO A 166 -3.79 22.85 -5.88
N ASN A 167 -2.51 22.51 -6.00
CA ASN A 167 -1.52 23.26 -6.76
C ASN A 167 -1.36 22.76 -8.21
N ASN A 168 -2.22 21.84 -8.67
CA ASN A 168 -2.21 21.29 -10.03
C ASN A 168 -0.82 20.78 -10.46
N TYR A 169 -0.11 20.12 -9.55
CA TYR A 169 1.18 19.50 -9.85
C TYR A 169 1.05 18.52 -11.02
N LYS A 170 2.09 18.47 -11.85
CA LYS A 170 2.07 17.73 -13.13
C LYS A 170 3.04 16.56 -13.15
N LEU A 171 2.65 15.54 -13.92
CA LEU A 171 3.52 14.46 -14.37
C LEU A 171 4.56 14.99 -15.37
N SER A 172 5.56 14.16 -15.69
CA SER A 172 6.63 14.50 -16.65
C SER A 172 6.10 14.79 -18.06
N ASN A 173 5.00 14.15 -18.44
CA ASN A 173 4.30 14.38 -19.70
C ASN A 173 3.43 15.66 -19.73
N GLY A 174 3.44 16.46 -18.64
CA GLY A 174 2.70 17.72 -18.54
C GLY A 174 1.23 17.59 -18.12
N GLN A 175 0.72 16.38 -17.92
CA GLN A 175 -0.64 16.15 -17.41
C GLN A 175 -0.74 16.48 -15.92
N VAL A 176 -1.85 17.07 -15.49
CA VAL A 176 -2.13 17.29 -14.07
C VAL A 176 -2.29 15.93 -13.38
N ILE A 177 -1.65 15.79 -12.23
CA ILE A 177 -1.74 14.57 -11.42
C ILE A 177 -3.15 14.47 -10.86
N GLU A 178 -3.87 13.44 -11.28
CA GLU A 178 -5.13 13.03 -10.68
C GLU A 178 -4.97 11.66 -10.03
N THR A 179 -5.21 11.60 -8.72
CA THR A 179 -5.12 10.36 -7.95
C THR A 179 -6.50 10.04 -7.41
N LYS A 180 -7.20 9.16 -8.13
CA LYS A 180 -8.57 8.76 -7.84
C LYS A 180 -8.63 7.24 -7.72
N ALA A 181 -9.46 6.75 -6.81
CA ALA A 181 -9.73 5.33 -6.68
C ALA A 181 -11.19 5.08 -6.31
N THR A 182 -11.68 3.90 -6.62
CA THR A 182 -12.99 3.41 -6.18
C THR A 182 -12.78 2.20 -5.30
N VAL A 183 -13.33 2.23 -4.11
CA VAL A 183 -13.38 1.08 -3.21
C VAL A 183 -14.80 0.55 -3.20
N ILE A 184 -14.99 -0.72 -3.55
CA ILE A 184 -16.29 -1.38 -3.54
C ILE A 184 -16.22 -2.69 -2.75
N ASN A 185 -17.24 -2.95 -1.94
CA ASN A 185 -17.43 -4.23 -1.25
C ASN A 185 -18.41 -5.09 -2.04
N VAL A 186 -17.93 -6.22 -2.56
CA VAL A 186 -18.72 -7.23 -3.28
C VAL A 186 -18.71 -8.51 -2.46
N HIS A 187 -19.86 -8.89 -1.92
CA HIS A 187 -20.02 -10.10 -1.10
C HIS A 187 -18.99 -10.24 0.05
N GLY A 188 -18.66 -9.13 0.73
CA GLY A 188 -17.72 -9.12 1.84
C GLY A 188 -16.24 -8.99 1.44
N GLN A 189 -15.94 -8.98 0.14
CA GLN A 189 -14.59 -8.70 -0.37
C GLN A 189 -14.51 -7.26 -0.87
N PHE A 190 -13.50 -6.52 -0.43
CA PHE A 190 -13.23 -5.21 -0.98
C PHE A 190 -12.48 -5.36 -2.31
N ILE A 191 -12.76 -4.49 -3.27
CA ILE A 191 -12.10 -4.38 -4.56
C ILE A 191 -11.74 -2.91 -4.73
N ILE A 192 -10.49 -2.65 -5.12
CA ILE A 192 -9.96 -1.30 -5.31
C ILE A 192 -9.68 -1.15 -6.80
N LEU A 193 -10.27 -0.12 -7.40
CA LEU A 193 -10.12 0.18 -8.83
C LEU A 193 -9.51 1.58 -9.00
N PRO A 194 -8.61 1.77 -9.97
CA PRO A 194 -8.14 3.12 -10.32
C PRO A 194 -9.30 3.94 -10.91
N GLY A 195 -9.31 5.24 -10.59
CA GLY A 195 -10.35 6.18 -11.02
C GLY A 195 -11.65 6.10 -10.23
N HIS A 196 -12.56 7.02 -10.53
CA HIS A 196 -13.93 7.01 -10.01
C HIS A 196 -14.81 6.20 -10.97
N GLN A 197 -15.35 5.09 -10.48
CA GLN A 197 -16.20 4.17 -11.23
C GLN A 197 -17.63 4.30 -10.73
N GLY A 198 -18.58 4.53 -11.63
CA GLY A 198 -20.00 4.75 -11.29
C GLY A 198 -20.22 5.97 -10.39
N THR A 199 -21.27 5.93 -9.57
CA THR A 199 -21.60 6.99 -8.59
C THR A 199 -21.54 6.41 -7.18
N ALA A 200 -20.56 6.83 -6.39
CA ALA A 200 -20.45 6.42 -4.99
C ALA A 200 -21.32 7.32 -4.09
N PRO A 201 -21.93 6.81 -3.01
CA PRO A 201 -22.68 7.63 -2.04
C PRO A 201 -21.82 8.59 -1.22
N ALA A 202 -20.52 8.31 -1.14
CA ALA A 202 -19.59 9.10 -0.35
C ALA A 202 -18.29 9.34 -1.14
N LEU A 203 -17.74 10.53 -0.93
CA LEU A 203 -16.44 10.97 -1.40
C LEU A 203 -15.49 11.03 -0.20
N PHE A 204 -14.30 10.52 -0.37
CA PHE A 204 -13.24 10.52 0.61
C PHE A 204 -12.05 11.28 0.04
N GLU A 205 -11.96 12.54 0.45
CA GLU A 205 -11.00 13.50 -0.08
C GLU A 205 -9.93 13.75 0.98
N VAL A 206 -8.68 13.51 0.63
CA VAL A 206 -7.55 13.65 1.54
C VAL A 206 -6.46 14.50 0.89
N ASP A 207 -5.81 15.36 1.66
CA ASP A 207 -4.53 15.94 1.25
C ASP A 207 -3.35 14.97 1.50
N GLN A 208 -2.13 15.38 1.12
CA GLN A 208 -0.93 14.55 1.30
C GLN A 208 -0.68 14.17 2.77
N LYS A 209 -0.90 15.11 3.69
CA LYS A 209 -0.65 14.92 5.11
C LYS A 209 -1.66 13.93 5.69
N GLN A 210 -2.95 14.13 5.41
CA GLN A 210 -4.02 13.25 5.85
C GLN A 210 -3.86 11.83 5.29
N ALA A 211 -3.46 11.69 4.02
CA ALA A 211 -3.21 10.39 3.42
C ALA A 211 -2.05 9.64 4.12
N LEU A 212 -0.98 10.34 4.50
CA LEU A 212 0.11 9.77 5.29
C LEU A 212 -0.34 9.40 6.70
N GLU A 213 -1.12 10.27 7.37
CA GLU A 213 -1.69 9.98 8.68
C GLU A 213 -2.57 8.73 8.67
N TYR A 214 -3.42 8.57 7.65
CA TYR A 214 -4.17 7.34 7.44
C TYR A 214 -3.29 6.11 7.30
N TYR A 215 -2.27 6.20 6.45
CA TYR A 215 -1.35 5.08 6.23
C TYR A 215 -0.69 4.64 7.53
N PHE A 216 -0.12 5.58 8.30
CA PHE A 216 0.51 5.27 9.58
C PHE A 216 -0.46 4.72 10.60
N LEU A 217 -1.64 5.33 10.72
CA LEU A 217 -2.62 4.91 11.70
C LEU A 217 -3.12 3.49 11.43
N LEU A 218 -3.45 3.19 10.17
CA LEU A 218 -4.13 1.95 9.79
C LEU A 218 -3.19 0.78 9.53
N ASN A 219 -2.02 1.02 8.92
CA ASN A 219 -1.08 -0.04 8.55
C ASN A 219 0.00 -0.26 9.62
N HIS A 220 0.28 0.73 10.48
CA HIS A 220 1.32 0.62 11.50
C HIS A 220 0.81 0.67 12.93
N GLN A 221 0.13 1.74 13.33
CA GLN A 221 -0.19 1.94 14.74
C GLN A 221 -1.27 0.97 15.23
N LEU A 222 -2.37 0.86 14.51
CA LEU A 222 -3.51 0.02 14.91
C LEU A 222 -3.18 -1.48 14.94
N PRO A 223 -2.47 -2.07 13.94
CA PRO A 223 -2.09 -3.48 13.98
C PRO A 223 -1.12 -3.83 15.11
N ASN A 224 -0.28 -2.87 15.53
CA ASN A 224 0.74 -3.07 16.56
C ASN A 224 0.27 -2.67 17.97
N ALA A 225 -0.95 -2.12 18.12
CA ALA A 225 -1.49 -1.77 19.41
C ALA A 225 -1.76 -3.02 20.28
N VAL A 226 -1.22 -3.03 21.50
CA VAL A 226 -1.26 -4.19 22.39
C VAL A 226 -2.48 -4.15 23.29
N THR A 227 -2.78 -2.98 23.85
CA THR A 227 -3.85 -2.82 24.84
C THR A 227 -5.17 -2.38 24.20
N LEU A 228 -6.28 -2.67 24.90
CA LEU A 228 -7.60 -2.20 24.47
C LEU A 228 -7.72 -0.67 24.53
N ALA A 229 -7.05 -0.04 25.50
CA ALA A 229 -7.03 1.41 25.65
C ALA A 229 -6.33 2.09 24.47
N GLU A 230 -5.15 1.61 24.07
CA GLU A 230 -4.43 2.10 22.89
C GLU A 230 -5.25 1.92 21.60
N LYS A 231 -5.86 0.75 21.41
CA LYS A 231 -6.73 0.50 20.24
C LYS A 231 -7.90 1.48 20.19
N LYS A 232 -8.52 1.77 21.34
CA LYS A 232 -9.62 2.73 21.43
C LYS A 232 -9.15 4.15 21.09
N ASP A 233 -7.98 4.56 21.56
CA ASP A 233 -7.43 5.88 21.27
C ASP A 233 -7.11 6.05 19.77
N LEU A 234 -6.37 5.11 19.19
CA LEU A 234 -6.04 5.11 17.76
C LEU A 234 -7.30 5.07 16.88
N TYR A 235 -8.32 4.35 17.32
CA TYR A 235 -9.60 4.34 16.62
C TYR A 235 -10.33 5.69 16.69
N ASN A 236 -10.29 6.38 17.83
CA ASN A 236 -10.85 7.74 17.93
C ASN A 236 -10.12 8.71 17.01
N GLN A 237 -8.78 8.59 16.92
CA GLN A 237 -7.98 9.37 15.97
C GLN A 237 -8.42 9.08 14.52
N TYR A 238 -8.66 7.82 14.18
CA TYR A 238 -9.15 7.41 12.86
C TYR A 238 -10.52 8.01 12.55
N LEU A 239 -11.46 7.91 13.50
CA LEU A 239 -12.80 8.44 13.31
C LEU A 239 -12.79 9.95 13.11
N LYS A 240 -11.98 10.67 13.89
CA LYS A 240 -11.82 12.12 13.75
C LYS A 240 -11.29 12.47 12.36
N LEU A 241 -10.21 11.84 11.92
CA LEU A 241 -9.65 12.05 10.59
C LEU A 241 -10.67 11.73 9.49
N ARG A 242 -11.52 10.69 9.71
CA ARG A 242 -12.58 10.29 8.78
C ARG A 242 -13.69 11.30 8.69
N GLU A 243 -14.10 11.90 9.80
CA GLU A 243 -15.11 12.96 9.81
C GLU A 243 -14.64 14.21 9.06
N GLU A 244 -13.34 14.50 9.06
CA GLU A 244 -12.75 15.64 8.34
C GLU A 244 -12.65 15.41 6.81
N THR A 245 -12.57 14.14 6.38
CA THR A 245 -12.18 13.78 5.00
C THR A 245 -13.31 13.14 4.20
N ILE A 246 -14.35 12.63 4.87
CA ILE A 246 -15.48 12.00 4.19
C ILE A 246 -16.67 12.95 4.06
N LYS A 247 -17.26 12.98 2.87
CA LYS A 247 -18.40 13.83 2.54
C LYS A 247 -19.46 13.04 1.78
N PRO A 248 -20.75 13.36 1.93
CA PRO A 248 -21.77 12.82 1.04
C PRO A 248 -21.48 13.23 -0.41
N ASN A 249 -21.67 12.32 -1.35
CA ASN A 249 -21.55 12.66 -2.76
C ASN A 249 -22.85 13.36 -3.22
N PRO A 250 -22.80 14.64 -3.66
CA PRO A 250 -23.99 15.37 -4.10
C PRO A 250 -24.63 14.77 -5.37
N GLU A 251 -23.89 13.97 -6.13
CA GLU A 251 -24.37 13.34 -7.37
C GLU A 251 -25.13 12.03 -7.10
N TYR A 252 -25.06 11.50 -5.87
CA TYR A 252 -25.74 10.27 -5.49
C TYR A 252 -27.19 10.57 -5.07
N LYS A 253 -28.14 10.12 -5.90
CA LYS A 253 -29.59 10.27 -5.68
C LYS A 253 -30.25 8.93 -5.37
#